data_AF-X1L033-F1
#
_entry.id   AF-X1L033-F1
#
_cell.length_a   1.000
_cell.length_b   1.000
_cell.length_c   1.000
_cell.angle_alpha   90.00
_cell.angle_beta   90.00
_cell.angle_gamma   90.00
#
_symmetry.space_group_name_H-M   'P 1'
#
loop_
_entity.id
_entity.type
_entity.pdbx_description
1 polymer ?
#
loop_
_entity_poly.entity_id
_entity_poly.type
_entity_poly.pdbx_seq_one_letter_code
_entity_poly.pdbx_strand_id
1 'polypeptide(L)'
;AVGGTPGSFGFSLYTYFGYYRGDNRLQFASRTDPGGEPDPIIEAAFARTQETIYVDWPAAYKTVEEIRPYLIEQAFKIPFPLPFQYSFWWPWMKNTYGQGPVGYLLKYYWIDQDLKSSMGY
;
A
#
# COMPACT_ATOMS: atom_id res chain seq x y z
N ALA A 1 -1.75 3.55 20.39
CA ALA A 1 -1.36 2.20 19.95
C ALA A 1 -2.57 1.52 19.32
N VAL A 2 -2.68 1.55 17.99
CA VAL A 2 -3.63 0.72 17.25
C VAL A 2 -2.87 0.27 16.01
N GLY A 3 -2.57 -1.03 15.96
CA GLY A 3 -1.83 -1.65 14.87
C GLY A 3 -2.53 -1.43 13.55
N GLY A 4 -1.77 -0.96 12.55
CA GLY A 4 -2.24 -0.90 11.18
C GLY A 4 -2.61 -2.31 10.73
N THR A 5 -3.86 -2.47 10.32
CA THR A 5 -4.37 -3.71 9.74
C THR A 5 -3.49 -4.12 8.56
N PRO A 6 -3.09 -5.40 8.44
CA PRO A 6 -2.26 -5.90 7.34
C PRO A 6 -3.09 -5.97 6.05
N GLY A 7 -3.34 -4.82 5.43
CA GLY A 7 -4.16 -4.70 4.24
C GLY A 7 -3.42 -3.96 3.13
N SER A 8 -2.99 -4.71 2.12
CA SER A 8 -2.48 -4.25 0.82
C SER A 8 -1.16 -3.45 0.81
N PHE A 9 -1.06 -2.33 1.52
CA PHE A 9 0.13 -1.47 1.44
C PHE A 9 1.31 -2.05 2.22
N GLY A 10 1.06 -2.60 3.41
CA GLY A 10 2.07 -3.30 4.21
C GLY A 10 2.57 -4.57 3.54
N PHE A 11 1.66 -5.39 2.99
CA PHE A 11 2.03 -6.64 2.32
C PHE A 11 3.07 -6.40 1.21
N SER A 12 2.83 -5.44 0.32
CA SER A 12 3.79 -5.12 -0.76
C SER A 12 5.15 -4.59 -0.28
N LEU A 13 5.16 -3.84 0.83
CA LEU A 13 6.40 -3.34 1.44
C LEU A 13 7.23 -4.48 2.04
N TYR A 14 6.57 -5.39 2.76
CA TYR A 14 7.23 -6.51 3.44
C TYR A 14 7.59 -7.65 2.48
N THR A 15 6.77 -7.92 1.45
CA THR A 15 7.00 -9.07 0.54
C THR A 15 7.89 -8.77 -0.64
N TYR A 16 8.00 -7.52 -1.09
CA TYR A 16 8.75 -7.24 -2.32
C TYR A 16 9.97 -6.36 -2.12
N PHE A 17 10.08 -5.61 -1.00
CA PHE A 17 10.99 -4.47 -0.91
C PHE A 17 10.96 -3.62 -2.20
N GLY A 18 9.82 -3.64 -2.93
CA GLY A 18 9.75 -3.20 -4.32
C GLY A 18 9.93 -1.70 -4.46
N TYR A 19 9.78 -0.96 -3.35
CA TYR A 19 10.09 0.46 -3.25
C TYR A 19 11.58 0.76 -3.12
N TYR A 20 12.43 -0.22 -2.85
CA TYR A 20 13.87 -0.06 -2.63
C TYR A 20 14.72 -0.80 -3.66
N ARG A 21 14.13 -1.73 -4.42
CA ARG A 21 14.83 -2.63 -5.37
C ARG A 21 14.70 -2.24 -6.86
N GLY A 22 14.06 -1.12 -7.18
CA GLY A 22 14.25 -0.43 -8.47
C GLY A 22 13.39 -0.85 -9.67
N ASP A 23 12.49 -1.83 -9.55
CA ASP A 23 11.57 -2.21 -10.64
C ASP A 23 10.13 -2.38 -10.14
N ASN A 24 9.50 -1.28 -9.72
CA ASN A 24 8.07 -1.28 -9.46
C ASN A 24 7.41 -0.08 -10.12
N ARG A 25 6.33 -0.32 -10.87
CA ARG A 25 5.52 0.65 -11.62
C ARG A 25 5.01 1.86 -10.81
N LEU A 26 5.14 1.83 -9.48
CA LEU A 26 4.74 2.89 -8.56
C LEU A 26 5.92 3.72 -8.00
N GLN A 27 7.14 3.55 -8.50
CA GLN A 27 8.29 4.38 -8.12
C GLN A 27 8.41 5.62 -9.01
N PHE A 28 8.22 6.81 -8.41
CA PHE A 28 8.46 8.11 -9.06
C PHE A 28 9.89 8.63 -8.89
N ALA A 29 10.75 7.91 -8.16
CA ALA A 29 12.16 8.22 -8.02
C ALA A 29 12.91 6.97 -7.51
N SER A 30 13.43 6.15 -8.42
CA SER A 30 14.55 5.28 -8.06
C SER A 30 15.81 6.15 -8.13
N ARG A 31 16.67 6.09 -7.10
CA ARG A 31 18.02 6.67 -7.14
C ARG A 31 18.87 6.07 -8.28
N THR A 32 18.35 5.03 -8.92
CA THR A 32 18.99 4.19 -9.93
C THR A 32 18.35 4.35 -11.31
N ASP A 33 17.86 5.53 -11.69
CA ASP A 33 17.66 5.86 -13.11
C ASP A 33 18.83 6.72 -13.64
N PRO A 34 19.68 6.21 -14.56
CA PRO A 34 19.58 4.92 -15.23
C PRO A 34 20.24 3.78 -14.43
N GLY A 35 19.67 2.58 -14.56
CA GLY A 35 19.91 1.34 -13.81
C GLY A 35 21.26 1.20 -13.10
N GLY A 36 21.30 1.60 -11.83
CA GLY A 36 22.39 1.23 -10.92
C GLY A 36 22.18 -0.16 -10.33
N GLU A 37 23.30 -0.83 -10.01
CA GLU A 37 23.31 -2.15 -9.37
C GLU A 37 22.52 -2.16 -8.06
N PRO A 38 21.81 -3.27 -7.76
CA PRO A 38 21.02 -3.37 -6.54
C PRO A 38 21.93 -3.31 -5.31
N ASP A 39 21.50 -2.57 -4.29
CA ASP A 39 22.28 -2.42 -3.06
C ASP A 39 22.41 -3.78 -2.34
N PRO A 40 23.64 -4.26 -2.08
CA PRO A 40 23.85 -5.58 -1.50
C PRO A 40 23.25 -5.72 -0.11
N ILE A 41 23.11 -4.63 0.66
CA ILE A 41 22.51 -4.62 2.00
C ILE A 41 21.00 -4.85 1.89
N ILE A 42 20.35 -4.20 0.92
CA ILE A 42 18.91 -4.31 0.69
C ILE A 42 18.56 -5.70 0.14
N GLU A 43 19.37 -6.23 -0.78
CA GLU A 43 19.21 -7.59 -1.31
C GLU A 43 19.36 -8.66 -0.22
N ALA A 44 20.36 -8.53 0.64
CA ALA A 44 20.57 -9.48 1.74
C ALA A 44 19.43 -9.45 2.77
N ALA A 45 18.87 -8.27 3.07
CA ALA A 45 17.69 -8.19 3.93
C ALA A 45 16.44 -8.74 3.25
N PHE A 46 16.25 -8.48 1.96
CA PHE A 46 15.15 -9.05 1.19
C PHE A 46 15.18 -10.58 1.22
N ALA A 47 16.34 -11.20 0.96
CA ALA A 47 16.50 -12.65 1.01
C ALA A 47 16.10 -13.23 2.38
N ARG A 48 16.60 -12.64 3.47
CA ARG A 48 16.24 -13.04 4.85
C ARG A 48 14.73 -12.89 5.13
N THR A 49 14.11 -11.84 4.63
CA THR A 49 12.67 -11.65 4.78
C THR A 49 11.89 -12.70 3.97
N GLN A 50 12.31 -13.06 2.75
CA GLN A 50 11.64 -14.09 1.94
C GLN A 50 11.68 -15.48 2.57
N GLU A 51 12.77 -15.83 3.26
CA GLU A 51 12.90 -17.10 3.97
C GLU A 51 11.86 -17.25 5.09
N THR A 52 11.44 -16.14 5.70
CA THR A 52 10.62 -16.14 6.91
C THR A 52 9.18 -15.72 6.66
N ILE A 53 8.87 -14.94 5.63
CA ILE A 53 7.59 -14.24 5.49
C ILE A 53 6.34 -15.12 5.45
N TYR A 54 6.42 -16.34 4.91
CA TYR A 54 5.29 -17.28 4.86
C TYR A 54 5.32 -18.34 5.97
N VAL A 55 6.36 -18.33 6.82
CA VAL A 55 6.59 -19.34 7.86
C VAL A 55 6.50 -18.72 9.26
N ASP A 56 7.22 -17.62 9.48
CA ASP A 56 7.33 -16.89 10.73
C ASP A 56 7.26 -15.37 10.47
N TRP A 57 6.04 -14.84 10.59
CA TRP A 57 5.76 -13.42 10.40
C TRP A 57 6.52 -12.51 11.39
N PRO A 58 6.55 -12.80 12.70
CA PRO A 58 7.39 -12.04 13.65
C PRO A 58 8.86 -11.92 13.23
N ALA A 59 9.48 -13.01 12.78
CA ALA A 59 10.87 -12.98 12.32
C ALA A 59 11.05 -12.10 11.08
N ALA A 60 10.15 -12.21 10.10
CA ALA A 60 10.15 -11.38 8.90
C ALA A 60 10.03 -9.88 9.23
N TYR A 61 9.13 -9.52 10.16
CA TYR A 61 8.97 -8.13 10.59
C TYR A 61 10.23 -7.60 11.29
N LYS A 62 10.87 -8.41 12.14
CA LYS A 62 12.11 -8.03 12.80
C LYS A 62 13.22 -7.71 11.79
N THR A 63 13.40 -8.53 10.75
CA THR A 63 14.37 -8.25 9.68
C THR A 63 14.10 -6.92 8.98
N VAL A 64 12.82 -6.58 8.74
CA VAL A 64 12.45 -5.30 8.12
C VAL A 64 12.67 -4.12 9.08
N GLU A 65 12.45 -4.30 10.38
CA GLU A 65 12.75 -3.28 11.39
C GLU A 65 14.24 -2.99 11.49
N GLU A 66 15.09 -4.01 11.41
CA GLU A 66 16.56 -3.88 11.48
C GLU A 66 17.13 -3.06 10.32
N ILE A 67 16.60 -3.21 9.10
CA ILE A 67 17.08 -2.45 7.92
C ILE A 67 16.42 -1.07 7.80
N ARG A 68 15.31 -0.80 8.52
CA ARG A 68 14.56 0.46 8.41
C ARG A 68 15.42 1.72 8.59
N PRO A 69 16.35 1.83 9.57
CA PRO A 69 17.19 3.02 9.71
C PRO A 69 18.04 3.28 8.46
N TYR A 70 18.66 2.23 7.91
CA TYR A 70 19.44 2.30 6.68
C TYR A 70 18.60 2.80 5.50
N LEU A 71 17.38 2.29 5.33
CA LEU A 71 16.47 2.72 4.27
C LEU A 71 16.06 4.20 4.37
N ILE A 72 15.91 4.71 5.59
CA ILE A 72 15.56 6.13 5.84
C ILE A 72 16.78 7.02 5.55
N GLU A 73 17.98 6.61 5.96
CA GLU A 73 19.23 7.34 5.70
C GLU A 73 19.54 7.49 4.21
N GLN A 74 19.24 6.47 3.40
CA GLN A 74 19.45 6.53 1.95
C GLN A 74 18.45 7.44 1.21
N ALA A 75 17.40 7.92 1.89
CA ALA A 75 16.39 8.83 1.35
C ALA A 75 15.74 8.38 0.03
N PHE A 76 15.59 7.07 -0.20
CA PHE A 76 14.94 6.53 -1.41
C PHE A 76 13.51 7.03 -1.59
N LYS A 77 12.81 7.28 -0.48
CA LYS A 77 11.47 7.86 -0.48
C LYS A 77 11.32 8.75 0.74
N ILE A 78 10.86 9.96 0.52
CA ILE A 78 10.46 10.86 1.60
C ILE A 78 9.02 10.47 1.99
N PRO A 79 8.77 10.05 3.25
CA PRO A 79 7.43 9.73 3.68
C PRO A 79 6.60 11.01 3.79
N PHE A 80 5.60 11.14 2.92
CA PHE A 80 4.56 12.16 3.05
C PHE A 80 3.41 11.62 3.89
N PRO A 81 2.67 12.49 4.61
CA PRO A 81 1.42 12.08 5.23
C PRO A 81 0.49 11.49 4.18
N LEU A 82 -0.30 10.47 4.56
CA LEU A 82 -1.31 9.92 3.67
C LEU A 82 -2.28 11.05 3.29
N PRO A 83 -2.54 11.28 1.99
CA PRO A 83 -3.43 12.36 1.58
C PRO A 83 -4.84 12.11 2.10
N PHE A 84 -5.51 13.18 2.53
CA PHE A 84 -6.94 13.11 2.82
C PHE A 84 -7.70 12.80 1.52
N GLN A 85 -8.50 11.74 1.55
CA GLN A 85 -9.38 11.37 0.46
C GLN A 85 -10.82 11.76 0.81
N TYR A 86 -11.40 12.64 0.00
CA TYR A 86 -12.80 13.02 0.12
C TYR A 86 -13.60 12.26 -0.94
N SER A 87 -14.42 11.32 -0.50
CA SER A 87 -15.32 10.55 -1.36
C SER A 87 -16.75 11.03 -1.15
N PHE A 88 -17.39 11.48 -2.22
CA PHE A 88 -18.77 11.92 -2.21
C PHE A 88 -19.63 10.95 -3.00
N TRP A 89 -20.84 10.68 -2.51
CA TRP A 89 -21.83 9.87 -3.20
C TRP A 89 -23.22 10.47 -2.99
N TRP A 90 -24.13 10.18 -3.90
CA TRP A 90 -25.52 10.59 -3.78
C TRP A 90 -26.23 9.82 -2.65
N PRO A 91 -27.20 10.42 -1.94
CA PRO A 91 -27.92 9.73 -0.85
C PRO A 91 -28.68 8.47 -1.28
N TRP A 92 -29.09 8.40 -2.55
CA TRP A 92 -29.74 7.23 -3.16
C TRP A 92 -28.77 6.16 -3.65
N MET A 93 -27.46 6.41 -3.63
CA MET A 93 -26.45 5.38 -3.88
C MET A 93 -26.20 4.63 -2.57
N LYS A 94 -26.61 3.37 -2.52
CA LYS A 94 -26.50 2.53 -1.32
C LYS A 94 -25.26 1.66 -1.37
N ASN A 95 -24.88 1.17 -0.18
CA ASN A 95 -23.69 0.35 0.04
C ASN A 95 -22.35 1.09 -0.15
N THR A 96 -22.35 2.41 0.02
CA THR A 96 -21.18 3.29 -0.04
C THR A 96 -20.56 3.50 1.35
N TYR A 97 -19.79 2.54 1.84
CA TYR A 97 -19.13 2.63 3.16
C TYR A 97 -17.82 3.43 3.16
N GLY A 98 -17.73 4.51 2.37
CA GLY A 98 -16.49 5.29 2.23
C GLY A 98 -15.30 4.51 1.64
N GLN A 99 -15.58 3.37 1.01
CA GLN A 99 -14.58 2.58 0.31
C GLN A 99 -14.18 3.32 -0.98
N GLY A 100 -12.89 3.31 -1.31
CA GLY A 100 -12.37 3.94 -2.52
C GLY A 100 -13.00 3.36 -3.80
N PRO A 101 -12.76 3.98 -4.96
CA PRO A 101 -13.31 3.53 -6.24
C PRO A 101 -12.65 2.20 -6.63
N VAL A 102 -13.26 1.10 -6.23
CA VAL A 102 -12.75 -0.23 -6.55
C VAL A 102 -13.73 -0.89 -7.49
N GLY A 103 -13.32 -1.05 -8.75
CA GLY A 103 -14.19 -1.56 -9.83
C GLY A 103 -14.85 -2.90 -9.50
N TYR A 104 -14.19 -3.79 -8.76
CA TYR A 104 -14.78 -5.07 -8.37
C TYR A 104 -15.88 -4.95 -7.31
N LEU A 105 -15.97 -3.84 -6.59
CA LEU A 105 -17.02 -3.58 -5.61
C LEU A 105 -18.30 -3.03 -6.25
N LEU A 106 -18.24 -2.54 -7.50
CA LEU A 106 -19.37 -1.92 -8.22
C LEU A 106 -20.63 -2.80 -8.19
N LYS A 107 -20.46 -4.12 -8.28
CA LYS A 107 -21.55 -5.11 -8.23
C LYS A 107 -22.35 -5.15 -6.93
N TYR A 108 -21.80 -4.58 -5.84
CA TYR A 108 -22.47 -4.52 -4.55
C TYR A 108 -23.19 -3.19 -4.31
N TYR A 109 -22.95 -2.18 -5.15
CA TYR A 109 -23.67 -0.92 -5.06
C TYR A 109 -25.02 -1.04 -5.77
N TRP A 110 -26.02 -0.34 -5.25
CA TRP A 110 -27.34 -0.28 -5.88
C TRP A 110 -27.95 1.10 -5.68
N ILE A 111 -28.93 1.41 -6.52
CA ILE A 111 -29.64 2.69 -6.51
C ILE A 111 -31.02 2.47 -5.89
N ASP A 112 -31.30 3.22 -4.84
CA ASP A 112 -32.62 3.35 -4.25
C ASP A 112 -33.47 4.28 -5.14
N GLN A 113 -34.33 3.66 -5.97
CA GLN A 113 -35.13 4.41 -6.95
C GLN A 113 -36.19 5.28 -6.27
N ASP A 114 -36.79 4.80 -5.17
CA ASP A 114 -37.83 5.54 -4.45
C ASP A 114 -37.24 6.82 -3.81
N LEU A 115 -36.08 6.69 -3.17
CA LEU A 115 -35.38 7.84 -2.61
C LEU A 115 -34.95 8.83 -3.69
N LYS A 116 -34.44 8.33 -4.82
CA LYS A 116 -34.06 9.17 -5.96
C LYS A 116 -35.26 9.99 -6.47
N SER A 117 -36.41 9.35 -6.67
CA SER A 117 -37.64 10.03 -7.11
C SER A 117 -38.16 11.03 -6.09
N SER A 118 -38.09 10.71 -4.79
CA SER A 118 -38.49 11.65 -3.72
C SER A 118 -37.65 12.94 -3.69
N MET A 119 -36.41 12.87 -4.19
CA MET A 119 -35.49 14.01 -4.31
C MET A 119 -35.65 14.79 -5.63
N GLY A 120 -36.61 14.42 -6.49
CA GLY A 120 -36.92 15.11 -7.74
C GLY A 120 -36.08 14.68 -8.95
N TYR A 121 -35.52 13.47 -8.93
CA TYR A 121 -34.69 12.89 -10.00
C TYR A 121 -35.28 11.61 -10.61
#